data_AF-A0A0C2ZAX6-F1
#
_entry.id   AF-A0A0C2ZAX6-F1
#
_cell.length_a   1.000
_cell.length_b   1.000
_cell.length_c   1.000
_cell.angle_alpha   90.00
_cell.angle_beta   90.00
_cell.angle_gamma   90.00
#
_symmetry.space_group_name_H-M   'P 1'
#
loop_
_entity.id
_entity.type
_entity.pdbx_description
1 polymer ?
#
loop_
_entity_poly.entity_id
_entity_poly.type
_entity_poly.pdbx_seq_one_letter_code
_entity_poly.pdbx_strand_id
1 'polypeptide(L)'
;LTIATDKTQLTQFSGGQQAYLVYLTLGNIPQAIQWKPSKKACMLITYLPEDKCVGQNLSREEQSARVHCLFHRSMWVVLEPLIKAGLEGMEMVEGDGNVHSDHLILACYIADYPEQCLVTCSKLGTCPKCLQVTLGESSLGKMRTQSDSLSTITQVKRSAWMLREF
;
A
#
# COMPACT_ATOMS: atom_id res chain seq x y z
N LEU A 1 0.78 5.50 -13.75
CA LEU A 1 1.70 5.35 -12.59
C LEU A 1 1.63 3.94 -12.02
N THR A 2 2.75 3.43 -11.53
CA THR A 2 2.84 2.14 -10.83
C THR A 2 3.47 2.37 -9.47
N ILE A 3 2.86 1.83 -8.41
CA ILE A 3 3.37 1.88 -7.05
C ILE A 3 3.86 0.50 -6.65
N ALA A 4 4.93 0.45 -5.87
CA ALA A 4 5.34 -0.77 -5.19
C ALA A 4 5.56 -0.50 -3.70
N THR A 5 5.30 -1.49 -2.87
CA THR A 5 5.66 -1.44 -1.45
C THR A 5 6.46 -2.65 -1.04
N ASP A 6 7.43 -2.41 -0.17
CA ASP A 6 8.31 -3.43 0.38
C ASP A 6 8.55 -3.14 1.85
N LYS A 7 8.38 -4.14 2.72
CA LYS A 7 8.72 -4.02 4.12
C LYS A 7 10.23 -4.18 4.32
N THR A 8 10.87 -3.15 4.86
CA THR A 8 12.32 -3.16 5.09
C THR A 8 12.68 -3.03 6.57
N GLN A 9 13.82 -3.61 6.96
CA GLN A 9 14.42 -3.40 8.27
C GLN A 9 15.32 -2.16 8.22
N LEU A 10 14.97 -1.13 8.99
CA LEU A 10 15.74 0.12 9.06
C LEU A 10 16.96 -0.02 9.98
N THR A 11 16.87 -0.80 11.06
CA THR A 11 17.98 -1.02 11.99
C THR A 11 18.13 -2.50 12.34
N GLN A 12 19.33 -3.06 12.16
CA GLN A 12 19.62 -4.47 12.47
C GLN A 12 20.10 -4.68 13.92
N PHE A 13 20.73 -3.68 14.54
CA PHE A 13 21.41 -3.84 15.84
C PHE A 13 20.88 -2.93 16.96
N SER A 14 19.98 -1.98 16.65
CA SER A 14 19.51 -0.96 17.60
C SER A 14 17.98 -0.88 17.60
N GLY A 15 17.32 -1.92 18.12
CA GLY A 15 15.86 -1.89 18.39
C GLY A 15 14.94 -2.39 17.26
N GLY A 16 15.50 -2.92 16.17
CA GLY A 16 14.75 -3.65 15.14
C GLY A 16 13.63 -2.85 14.49
N GLN A 17 13.85 -1.56 14.20
CA GLN A 17 12.82 -0.73 13.56
C GLN A 17 12.58 -1.20 12.12
N GLN A 18 11.30 -1.32 11.77
CA GLN A 18 10.85 -1.73 10.45
C GLN A 18 9.92 -0.64 9.90
N ALA A 19 9.90 -0.49 8.59
CA ALA A 19 9.03 0.45 7.90
C ALA A 19 8.66 -0.10 6.52
N TYR A 20 7.51 0.34 6.01
CA TYR A 20 7.15 0.05 4.62
C TYR A 20 7.68 1.16 3.73
N LEU A 21 8.48 0.80 2.74
CA LEU A 21 8.91 1.71 1.69
C LEU A 21 7.84 1.80 0.62
N VAL A 22 7.56 3.01 0.13
CA VAL A 22 6.65 3.22 -1.00
C VAL A 22 7.45 3.76 -2.18
N TYR A 23 7.48 2.99 -3.25
CA TYR A 23 8.13 3.32 -4.50
C TYR A 23 7.10 3.73 -5.56
N LEU A 24 7.49 4.65 -6.44
CA LEU A 24 6.71 5.12 -7.57
C LEU A 24 7.53 5.05 -8.86
N THR A 25 6.90 4.59 -9.93
CA THR A 25 7.47 4.62 -11.29
C THR A 25 6.41 4.99 -12.32
N LEU A 26 6.86 5.48 -13.48
CA LEU A 26 6.00 5.72 -14.62
C LEU A 26 5.74 4.41 -15.36
N GLY A 27 4.47 4.12 -15.65
CA GLY A 27 4.06 2.86 -16.27
C GLY A 27 4.52 2.70 -17.72
N ASN A 28 4.91 3.80 -18.39
CA ASN A 28 5.42 3.81 -19.76
C ASN A 28 6.92 3.47 -19.84
N ILE A 29 7.64 3.41 -18.72
CA ILE A 29 9.05 3.01 -18.72
C ILE A 29 9.13 1.49 -18.85
N PRO A 30 9.93 0.94 -19.79
CA PRO A 30 10.13 -0.50 -19.92
C PRO A 30 10.60 -1.14 -18.59
N GLN A 31 10.07 -2.31 -18.25
CA GLN A 31 10.39 -3.02 -17.01
C GLN A 31 11.91 -3.21 -16.81
N ALA A 32 12.64 -3.54 -17.88
CA ALA A 32 14.10 -3.71 -17.83
C ALA A 32 14.87 -2.43 -17.45
N ILE A 33 14.23 -1.25 -17.54
CA ILE A 33 14.77 0.04 -17.13
C ILE A 33 14.30 0.40 -15.71
N GLN A 34 13.05 0.08 -15.35
CA GLN A 34 12.48 0.35 -14.02
C GLN A 34 13.36 -0.22 -12.89
N TRP A 35 13.92 -1.42 -13.09
CA TRP A 35 14.72 -2.13 -12.09
C TRP A 35 16.23 -1.86 -12.18
N LYS A 36 16.67 -0.86 -12.97
CA LYS A 36 18.07 -0.45 -13.03
C LYS A 36 18.32 0.73 -12.08
N PRO A 37 19.07 0.56 -10.98
CA PRO A 37 19.34 1.65 -10.03
C PRO A 37 20.00 2.88 -10.68
N SER A 38 20.87 2.65 -11.67
CA SER A 38 21.55 3.71 -12.40
C SER A 38 20.64 4.59 -13.26
N LYS A 39 19.41 4.14 -13.55
CA LYS A 39 18.45 4.85 -14.40
C LYS A 39 17.45 5.70 -13.63
N LYS A 40 17.40 5.58 -12.30
CA LYS A 40 16.50 6.34 -11.42
C LYS A 40 15.03 6.34 -11.89
N ALA A 41 14.61 5.28 -12.58
CA ALA A 41 13.27 5.14 -13.14
C ALA A 41 12.22 4.78 -12.08
N CYS A 42 12.66 4.26 -10.94
CA CYS A 42 11.85 3.97 -9.77
C CYS A 42 12.36 4.82 -8.61
N MET A 43 11.47 5.59 -7.99
CA MET A 43 11.81 6.53 -6.92
C MET A 43 11.11 6.15 -5.62
N LEU A 44 11.82 6.22 -4.50
CA LEU A 44 11.24 6.10 -3.16
C LEU A 44 10.54 7.43 -2.82
N ILE A 45 9.23 7.38 -2.56
CA ILE A 45 8.43 8.57 -2.25
C ILE A 45 8.18 8.75 -0.75
N THR A 46 8.11 7.66 0.03
CA THR A 46 7.93 7.76 1.48
C THR A 46 8.31 6.49 2.24
N TYR A 47 8.45 6.64 3.56
CA TYR A 47 8.51 5.59 4.56
C TYR A 47 7.20 5.61 5.35
N LEU A 48 6.42 4.53 5.32
CA LEU A 48 5.21 4.44 6.14
C LEU A 48 5.56 3.97 7.55
N PRO A 49 4.88 4.51 8.57
CA PRO A 49 5.07 4.08 9.94
C PRO A 49 4.60 2.64 10.13
N GLU A 50 5.34 1.87 10.93
CA GLU A 50 4.88 0.61 11.48
C GLU A 50 4.64 0.80 12.98
N ASP A 51 3.37 0.71 13.39
CA ASP A 51 3.01 0.76 14.81
C ASP A 51 3.26 -0.62 15.43
N LYS A 52 4.31 -0.71 16.24
CA LYS A 52 4.47 -1.81 17.17
C LYS A 52 3.64 -1.45 18.40
N CYS A 53 2.40 -1.91 18.46
CA CYS A 53 1.49 -1.70 19.59
C CYS A 53 1.96 -2.44 20.88
N VAL A 54 3.16 -2.15 21.35
CA VAL A 54 3.79 -2.74 22.53
C VAL A 54 3.25 -2.03 23.77
N GLY A 55 2.57 -2.76 24.65
CA GLY A 55 2.10 -2.26 25.95
C GLY A 55 0.65 -1.78 26.01
N GLN A 56 -0.10 -1.87 24.91
CA GLN A 56 -1.56 -1.65 24.93
C GLN A 56 -2.27 -3.00 25.13
N ASN A 57 -3.25 -3.08 26.04
CA ASN A 57 -4.09 -4.26 26.29
C ASN A 57 -5.08 -4.50 25.12
N LEU A 58 -4.57 -4.57 23.90
CA LEU A 58 -5.34 -4.82 22.69
C LEU A 58 -5.35 -6.31 22.37
N SER A 59 -6.50 -6.80 21.88
CA SER A 59 -6.59 -8.13 21.30
C SER A 59 -5.72 -8.22 20.03
N ARG A 60 -5.38 -9.44 19.61
CA ARG A 60 -4.61 -9.67 18.37
C ARG A 60 -5.36 -9.13 17.14
N GLU A 61 -6.69 -9.25 17.14
CA GLU A 61 -7.57 -8.76 16.09
C GLU A 61 -7.55 -7.23 16.04
N GLU A 62 -7.61 -6.56 17.19
CA GLU A 62 -7.56 -5.09 17.29
C GLU A 62 -6.21 -4.53 16.84
N GLN A 63 -5.10 -5.19 17.22
CA GLN A 63 -3.76 -4.82 16.76
C GLN A 63 -3.64 -4.94 15.24
N SER A 64 -4.07 -6.07 14.67
CA SER A 64 -4.05 -6.28 13.21
C SER A 64 -4.87 -5.22 12.50
N ALA A 65 -6.07 -4.95 13.01
CA ALA A 65 -7.02 -4.00 12.46
C ALA A 65 -6.47 -2.55 12.47
N ARG A 66 -5.79 -2.18 13.55
CA ARG A 66 -5.09 -0.89 13.67
C ARG A 66 -3.95 -0.75 12.67
N VAL A 67 -3.13 -1.79 12.49
CA VAL A 67 -2.05 -1.80 11.48
C VAL A 67 -2.62 -1.58 10.07
N HIS A 68 -3.70 -2.28 9.70
CA HIS A 68 -4.35 -2.06 8.40
C HIS A 68 -4.88 -0.62 8.26
N CYS A 69 -5.54 -0.07 9.30
CA CYS A 69 -6.05 1.29 9.26
C CYS A 69 -4.94 2.33 9.12
N LEU A 70 -3.85 2.19 9.88
CA LEU A 70 -2.71 3.08 9.81
C LEU A 70 -2.06 3.04 8.42
N PHE A 71 -1.87 1.85 7.87
CA PHE A 71 -1.34 1.67 6.51
C PHE A 71 -2.22 2.38 5.47
N HIS A 72 -3.52 2.10 5.45
CA HIS A 72 -4.45 2.70 4.49
C HIS A 72 -4.58 4.22 4.66
N ARG A 73 -4.55 4.73 5.90
CA ARG A 73 -4.58 6.17 6.16
C ARG A 73 -3.29 6.84 5.67
N SER A 74 -2.14 6.23 5.92
CA SER A 74 -0.86 6.75 5.46
C SER A 74 -0.77 6.75 3.94
N MET A 75 -1.19 5.65 3.28
CA MET A 75 -1.28 5.58 1.82
C MET A 75 -2.25 6.62 1.23
N TRP A 76 -3.38 6.89 1.89
CA TRP A 76 -4.28 7.97 1.45
C TRP A 76 -3.57 9.31 1.40
N VAL A 77 -2.87 9.69 2.47
CA VAL A 77 -2.14 10.97 2.55
C VAL A 77 -1.06 11.07 1.48
N VAL A 78 -0.33 9.98 1.23
CA VAL A 78 0.74 9.93 0.22
C VAL A 78 0.18 10.08 -1.20
N LEU A 79 -0.99 9.51 -1.47
CA LEU A 79 -1.58 9.47 -2.81
C LEU A 79 -2.58 10.58 -3.10
N GLU A 80 -3.03 11.33 -2.08
CA GLU A 80 -3.96 12.45 -2.22
C GLU A 80 -3.55 13.46 -3.31
N PRO A 81 -2.26 13.87 -3.44
CA PRO A 81 -1.85 14.78 -4.51
C PRO A 81 -2.07 14.22 -5.93
N LEU A 82 -2.02 12.89 -6.09
CA LEU A 82 -2.23 12.23 -7.39
C LEU A 82 -3.68 12.30 -7.86
N ILE A 83 -4.65 12.46 -6.95
CA ILE A 83 -6.06 12.59 -7.32
C ILE A 83 -6.24 13.83 -8.20
N LYS A 84 -5.70 14.97 -7.75
CA LYS A 84 -5.74 16.22 -8.51
C LYS A 84 -4.97 16.10 -9.82
N ALA A 85 -3.74 15.59 -9.78
CA ALA A 85 -2.91 15.42 -10.98
C ALA A 85 -3.51 14.43 -12.01
N GLY A 86 -4.29 13.45 -11.56
CA GLY A 86 -5.01 12.53 -12.44
C GLY A 86 -6.25 13.14 -13.07
N LEU A 87 -6.98 14.00 -12.34
CA LEU A 87 -8.22 14.63 -12.83
C LEU A 87 -7.97 15.86 -13.69
N GLU A 88 -7.12 16.78 -13.23
CA GLU A 88 -6.87 18.06 -13.88
C GLU A 88 -5.70 17.99 -14.87
N GLY A 89 -4.84 16.98 -14.74
CA GLY A 89 -3.57 16.92 -15.45
C GLY A 89 -2.50 17.79 -14.77
N MET A 90 -1.25 17.61 -15.17
CA MET A 90 -0.14 18.47 -14.78
C MET A 90 0.87 18.60 -15.91
N GLU A 91 1.57 19.73 -15.95
CA GLU A 91 2.66 19.93 -16.91
C GLU A 91 3.86 19.06 -16.54
N MET A 92 4.33 18.28 -17.51
CA MET A 92 5.47 17.39 -17.40
C MET A 92 6.44 17.70 -18.53
N VAL A 93 7.74 17.70 -18.20
CA VAL A 93 8.82 17.90 -19.18
C VAL A 93 9.32 16.54 -19.64
N GLU A 94 9.28 16.29 -20.93
CA GLU A 94 9.82 15.09 -21.54
C GLU A 94 11.35 15.14 -21.68
N GLY A 95 11.96 14.00 -22.02
CA GLY A 95 13.42 13.90 -22.18
C GLY A 95 13.99 14.73 -23.32
N ASP A 96 13.15 15.17 -24.26
CA ASP A 96 13.49 16.05 -25.38
C ASP A 96 13.28 17.55 -25.06
N GLY A 97 12.78 17.89 -23.87
CA GLY A 97 12.52 19.25 -23.42
C GLY A 97 11.13 19.78 -23.78
N ASN A 98 10.27 18.98 -24.43
CA ASN A 98 8.88 19.36 -24.69
C ASN A 98 8.06 19.29 -23.41
N VAL A 99 7.02 20.14 -23.33
CA VAL A 99 6.10 20.20 -22.20
C VAL A 99 4.74 19.67 -22.63
N HIS A 100 4.25 18.65 -21.92
CA HIS A 100 2.95 18.04 -22.15
C HIS A 100 2.07 18.14 -20.90
N SER A 101 0.76 18.25 -21.12
CA SER A 101 -0.22 18.14 -20.04
C SER A 101 -0.57 16.66 -19.83
N ASP A 102 0.00 16.05 -18.81
CA ASP A 102 -0.14 14.63 -18.52
C ASP A 102 -1.09 14.37 -17.35
N HIS A 103 -1.94 13.35 -17.49
CA HIS A 103 -2.83 12.90 -16.43
C HIS A 103 -2.20 11.73 -15.65
N LEU A 104 -1.82 11.98 -14.40
CA LEU A 104 -1.17 11.00 -13.56
C LEU A 104 -2.16 10.04 -12.89
N ILE A 105 -2.56 8.99 -13.63
CA ILE A 105 -3.48 7.96 -13.13
C ILE A 105 -2.69 6.81 -12.50
N LEU A 106 -3.06 6.41 -11.28
CA LEU A 106 -2.55 5.20 -10.65
C LEU A 106 -3.16 3.96 -11.33
N ALA A 107 -2.33 3.19 -12.02
CA ALA A 107 -2.77 2.05 -12.84
C ALA A 107 -2.47 0.69 -12.20
N CYS A 108 -1.39 0.58 -11.43
CA CYS A 108 -0.95 -0.69 -10.88
C CYS A 108 -0.32 -0.52 -9.48
N TYR A 109 -0.53 -1.53 -8.64
CA TYR A 109 0.12 -1.68 -7.36
C TYR A 109 0.81 -3.05 -7.31
N ILE A 110 2.13 -3.04 -7.14
CA ILE A 110 2.97 -4.23 -7.09
C ILE A 110 3.34 -4.50 -5.63
N ALA A 111 2.99 -5.69 -5.18
CA ALA A 111 3.34 -6.19 -3.85
C ALA A 111 3.51 -7.69 -3.90
N ASP A 112 4.36 -8.22 -3.04
CA ASP A 112 4.42 -9.65 -2.72
C ASP A 112 3.27 -10.04 -1.78
N TYR A 113 3.26 -11.30 -1.35
CA TYR A 113 2.09 -11.87 -0.68
C TYR A 113 1.70 -11.20 0.65
N PRO A 114 2.62 -10.92 1.59
CA PRO A 114 2.25 -10.27 2.85
C PRO A 114 1.68 -8.86 2.63
N GLU A 115 2.24 -8.11 1.68
CA GLU A 115 1.87 -6.75 1.34
C GLU A 115 0.54 -6.73 0.56
N GLN A 116 0.29 -7.74 -0.29
CA GLN A 116 -1.04 -7.96 -0.88
C GLN A 116 -2.09 -8.21 0.21
N CYS A 117 -1.76 -8.99 1.24
CA CYS A 117 -2.67 -9.20 2.37
C CYS A 117 -2.93 -7.90 3.13
N LEU A 118 -1.89 -7.09 3.33
CA LEU A 118 -1.99 -5.79 3.99
C LEU A 118 -2.94 -4.83 3.24
N VAL A 119 -2.72 -4.67 1.92
CA VAL A 119 -3.51 -3.79 1.04
C VAL A 119 -4.96 -4.26 0.90
N THR A 120 -5.19 -5.57 0.90
CA THR A 120 -6.54 -6.12 0.73
C THR A 120 -7.30 -6.22 2.04
N CYS A 121 -6.69 -5.91 3.18
CA CYS A 121 -7.22 -6.19 4.52
C CYS A 121 -7.55 -7.68 4.70
N SER A 122 -6.63 -8.54 4.25
CA SER A 122 -6.71 -10.00 4.38
C SER A 122 -5.78 -10.47 5.49
N LYS A 123 -6.19 -11.54 6.18
CA LYS A 123 -5.34 -12.17 7.18
C LYS A 123 -4.20 -12.92 6.48
N LEU A 124 -2.99 -12.84 7.04
CA LEU A 124 -1.88 -13.66 6.58
C LEU A 124 -2.25 -15.15 6.63
N GLY A 125 -1.94 -15.88 5.55
CA GLY A 125 -2.35 -17.28 5.39
C GLY A 125 -3.71 -17.47 4.70
N THR A 126 -4.32 -16.40 4.19
CA THR A 126 -5.56 -16.45 3.40
C THR A 126 -5.32 -15.89 1.99
N CYS A 127 -6.26 -16.08 1.07
CA CYS A 127 -6.12 -15.55 -0.28
C CYS A 127 -6.39 -14.03 -0.30
N PRO A 128 -5.49 -13.18 -0.82
CA PRO A 128 -5.76 -11.75 -0.96
C PRO A 128 -6.73 -11.45 -2.13
N LYS A 129 -6.88 -12.38 -3.07
CA LYS A 129 -7.71 -12.21 -4.29
C LYS A 129 -9.15 -12.68 -4.14
N CYS A 130 -9.43 -13.58 -3.20
CA CYS A 130 -10.77 -14.08 -2.93
C CYS A 130 -11.10 -14.01 -1.44
N LEU A 131 -12.36 -14.23 -1.08
CA LEU A 131 -12.84 -14.17 0.31
C LEU A 131 -12.64 -15.51 1.06
N GLN A 132 -11.89 -16.43 0.48
CA GLN A 132 -11.69 -17.75 1.05
C GLN A 132 -10.59 -17.74 2.11
N VAL A 133 -10.90 -18.34 3.26
CA VAL A 133 -10.00 -18.36 4.42
C VAL A 133 -8.96 -19.47 4.30
N THR A 134 -9.29 -20.59 3.67
CA THR A 134 -8.40 -21.76 3.56
C THR A 134 -7.69 -21.78 2.22
N LEU A 135 -6.35 -21.80 2.25
CA LEU A 135 -5.51 -22.03 1.08
C LEU A 135 -5.42 -23.54 0.78
N GLY A 136 -5.36 -23.90 -0.50
CA GLY A 136 -5.17 -25.29 -0.95
C GLY A 136 -6.44 -26.01 -1.42
N GLU A 137 -7.61 -25.40 -1.26
CA GLU A 137 -8.85 -25.88 -1.89
C GLU A 137 -8.79 -25.69 -3.40
N SER A 138 -9.29 -26.66 -4.17
CA SER A 138 -9.34 -26.59 -5.64
C SER A 138 -10.47 -25.73 -6.18
N SER A 139 -11.42 -25.32 -5.34
CA SER A 139 -12.55 -24.48 -5.72
C SER A 139 -12.16 -23.00 -5.76
N LEU A 140 -12.67 -22.28 -6.76
CA LEU A 140 -12.53 -20.83 -6.84
C LEU A 140 -13.45 -20.17 -5.82
N GLY A 141 -12.86 -19.52 -4.82
CA GLY A 141 -13.59 -18.67 -3.87
C GLY A 141 -14.15 -17.41 -4.53
N LYS A 142 -15.16 -16.79 -3.90
CA LYS A 142 -15.72 -15.50 -4.33
C LYS A 142 -14.62 -14.44 -4.42
N MET A 143 -14.48 -13.79 -5.58
CA MET A 143 -13.47 -12.75 -5.80
C MET A 143 -13.66 -11.57 -4.84
N ARG A 144 -12.56 -11.09 -4.28
CA ARG A 144 -12.55 -9.92 -3.40
C ARG A 144 -12.70 -8.66 -4.24
N THR A 145 -13.53 -7.75 -3.77
CA THR A 145 -13.77 -6.44 -4.38
C THR A 145 -13.25 -5.32 -3.48
N GLN A 146 -13.08 -4.12 -4.05
CA GLN A 146 -12.70 -2.93 -3.27
C GLN A 146 -13.69 -2.64 -2.14
N SER A 147 -14.98 -2.87 -2.37
CA SER A 147 -16.06 -2.75 -1.39
C SER A 147 -15.85 -3.65 -0.17
N ASP A 148 -15.29 -4.85 -0.34
CA ASP A 148 -15.02 -5.78 0.76
C ASP A 148 -13.87 -5.27 1.66
N SER A 149 -12.82 -4.70 1.05
CA SER A 149 -11.72 -4.09 1.81
C SER A 149 -12.19 -2.82 2.54
N LEU A 150 -12.99 -1.97 1.87
CA LEU A 150 -13.55 -0.76 2.48
C LEU A 150 -14.51 -1.07 3.63
N SER A 151 -15.35 -2.10 3.50
CA SER A 151 -16.26 -2.51 4.57
C SER A 151 -15.49 -3.00 5.79
N THR A 152 -14.41 -3.77 5.58
CA THR A 152 -13.50 -4.22 6.65
C THR A 152 -12.88 -3.03 7.37
N ILE A 153 -12.31 -2.06 6.64
CA ILE A 153 -11.74 -0.83 7.23
C ILE A 153 -12.79 -0.04 8.01
N THR A 154 -14.00 0.08 7.47
CA THR A 154 -15.09 0.84 8.10
C THR A 154 -15.61 0.15 9.36
N GLN A 155 -15.72 -1.18 9.34
CA GLN A 155 -16.10 -1.98 10.49
C GLN A 155 -15.08 -1.83 11.61
N VAL A 156 -13.79 -1.93 11.28
CA VAL A 156 -12.69 -1.69 12.22
C VAL A 156 -12.74 -0.28 12.79
N LYS A 157 -12.96 0.75 11.96
CA LYS A 157 -13.12 2.11 12.46
C LYS A 157 -14.27 2.18 13.47
N ARG A 158 -15.43 1.58 13.21
CA ARG A 158 -16.55 1.61 14.17
C ARG A 158 -16.21 0.96 15.52
N SER A 159 -15.43 -0.12 15.54
CA SER A 159 -14.98 -0.76 16.78
C SER A 159 -13.80 -0.01 17.44
N ALA A 160 -12.87 0.54 16.66
CA ALA A 160 -11.70 1.27 17.13
C ALA A 160 -12.01 2.72 17.54
N TRP A 161 -13.10 3.32 17.06
CA TRP A 161 -13.59 4.64 17.52
C TRP A 161 -14.04 4.63 19.00
N MET A 162 -14.09 3.46 19.64
CA MET A 162 -14.18 3.34 21.11
C MET A 162 -12.85 3.62 21.83
N LEU A 163 -11.73 3.75 21.12
CA LEU A 163 -10.41 4.04 21.70
C LEU A 163 -9.87 5.32 21.06
N ARG A 164 -10.02 6.41 21.82
CA ARG A 164 -9.56 7.76 21.51
C ARG A 164 -8.06 7.80 21.17
N GLU A 165 -7.72 8.79 20.34
CA GLU A 165 -6.38 9.24 19.91
C GLU A 165 -5.87 8.65 18.59
N PHE A 166 -6.43 9.16 17.49
CA PHE A 166 -5.68 9.77 16.36
C PHE A 166 -6.58 10.80 15.66
#